data_AF-A0A5K8A8H2-F1
#
_entry.id   AF-A0A5K8A8H2-F1
#
_cell.length_a   1.000
_cell.length_b   1.000
_cell.length_c   1.000
_cell.angle_alpha   90.00
_cell.angle_beta   90.00
_cell.angle_gamma   90.00
#
_symmetry.space_group_name_H-M   'P 1'
#
loop_
_entity.id
_entity.type
_entity.pdbx_description
1 polymer ?
#
loop_
_entity_poly.entity_id
_entity_poly.type
_entity_poly.pdbx_seq_one_letter_code
_entity_poly.pdbx_strand_id
1 'polypeptide(L)'
;MPGAINGAEAYSELKALQRYAFNNKVWENTPQSLQERTRWFLSGHGPDIQFKRDVALWYGAITDCGEPWKGEFLLRVFGVLYWGGLMVNRGTEWESFCTQRIPICSTISHTARVLIQLPESDDGEFWDWLWGDEEPRRRMAATHGIGRLPQPVTIGNVATKKVEELKHNRNVKHFGVNIALGGCGNRNIISGREIDHQSGGHGHLYIAYTGDTPQFSPKALLIGAEQSAPFDRSGRKQGGIGGALLNLLHRKRGLRQLIFGVSDNYGGKHSILGGHSRYSSTGGDDFAYTSKVDREGEVVRRIDGANLYGYGPSTGNYYDGMFIELTTERFERIKKMQAAGRLSPDLVGKPGGPIIPSIEGRTPRREIPVVVDLRNRRVIR
;
A
#
# COMPACT_ATOMS: atom_id res chain seq x y z
N MET A 1 -12.70 -7.10 14.31
CA MET A 1 -12.28 -8.24 15.13
C MET A 1 -11.99 -7.76 16.54
N PRO A 2 -12.29 -8.55 17.59
CA PRO A 2 -11.83 -8.25 18.94
C PRO A 2 -10.31 -8.49 19.02
N GLY A 3 -9.56 -7.51 19.50
CA GLY A 3 -8.11 -7.58 19.70
C GLY A 3 -7.31 -6.87 18.61
N ALA A 4 -6.69 -5.74 18.95
CA ALA A 4 -5.60 -5.21 18.14
C ALA A 4 -4.46 -6.25 18.10
N ILE A 5 -3.86 -6.49 16.94
CA ILE A 5 -2.75 -7.44 16.83
C ILE A 5 -1.55 -6.82 17.54
N ASN A 6 -1.01 -7.48 18.56
CA ASN A 6 0.20 -7.02 19.21
C ASN A 6 1.39 -7.21 18.25
N GLY A 7 2.00 -6.10 17.82
CA GLY A 7 3.08 -6.12 16.84
C GLY A 7 4.32 -6.86 17.32
N ALA A 8 4.71 -6.66 18.58
CA ALA A 8 5.87 -7.31 19.18
C ALA A 8 5.68 -8.83 19.31
N GLU A 9 4.49 -9.27 19.70
CA GLU A 9 4.13 -10.69 19.79
C GLU A 9 4.11 -11.33 18.40
N ALA A 10 3.40 -10.73 17.44
CA ALA A 10 3.35 -11.21 16.06
C ALA A 10 4.74 -11.28 15.43
N TYR A 11 5.61 -10.32 15.72
CA TYR A 11 6.98 -10.31 15.24
C TYR A 11 7.87 -11.37 15.90
N SER A 12 7.69 -11.60 17.20
CA SER A 12 8.39 -12.66 17.93
C SER A 12 8.03 -14.05 17.40
N GLU A 13 6.75 -14.27 17.10
CA GLU A 13 6.28 -15.49 16.44
C GLU A 13 6.87 -15.65 15.04
N LEU A 14 6.93 -14.57 14.25
CA LEU A 14 7.57 -14.59 12.93
C LEU A 14 9.04 -15.01 13.05
N LYS A 15 9.81 -14.44 14.00
CA LYS A 15 11.20 -14.83 14.26
C LYS A 15 11.32 -16.31 14.67
N ALA A 16 10.40 -16.81 15.49
CA ALA A 16 10.37 -18.22 15.86
C ALA A 16 10.16 -19.12 14.63
N LEU A 17 9.22 -18.78 13.75
CA LEU A 17 8.97 -19.50 12.50
C LEU A 17 10.18 -19.44 11.56
N GLN A 18 10.81 -18.28 11.41
CA GLN A 18 12.03 -18.12 10.59
C GLN A 18 13.17 -19.00 11.11
N ARG A 19 13.40 -19.04 12.43
CA ARG A 19 14.41 -19.91 13.05
C ARG A 19 14.09 -21.39 12.88
N TYR A 20 12.83 -21.78 13.09
CA TYR A 20 12.39 -23.16 12.89
C TYR A 20 12.62 -23.61 11.44
N ALA A 21 12.21 -22.80 10.47
CA ALA A 21 12.38 -23.11 9.06
C ALA A 21 13.86 -23.26 8.67
N PHE A 22 14.74 -22.44 9.25
CA PHE A 22 16.18 -22.53 9.07
C PHE A 22 16.78 -23.79 9.68
N ASN A 23 16.53 -24.04 10.96
CA ASN A 23 17.10 -25.19 11.67
C ASN A 23 16.65 -26.53 11.07
N ASN A 24 15.44 -26.59 10.52
CA ASN A 24 14.90 -27.80 9.90
C ASN A 24 15.13 -27.85 8.39
N LYS A 25 15.94 -26.94 7.83
CA LYS A 25 16.28 -26.89 6.40
C LYS A 25 15.04 -26.93 5.50
N VAL A 26 13.94 -26.31 5.95
CA VAL A 26 12.63 -26.37 5.26
C VAL A 26 12.76 -25.94 3.81
N TRP A 27 13.60 -24.93 3.54
CA TRP A 27 13.83 -24.41 2.18
C TRP A 27 14.75 -25.28 1.31
N GLU A 28 15.64 -26.07 1.91
CA GLU A 28 16.51 -27.01 1.20
C GLU A 28 15.76 -28.31 0.89
N ASN A 29 14.85 -28.71 1.79
CA ASN A 29 14.08 -29.95 1.73
C ASN A 29 12.76 -29.81 0.97
N THR A 30 12.39 -28.61 0.49
CA THR A 30 11.27 -28.42 -0.44
C THR A 30 11.80 -28.48 -1.88
N PRO A 31 11.51 -29.53 -2.68
CA PRO A 31 11.91 -29.63 -4.09
C PRO A 31 11.16 -28.64 -5.01
N GLN A 32 10.50 -27.65 -4.41
CA GLN A 32 9.45 -26.86 -5.00
C GLN A 32 9.99 -25.48 -5.37
N SER A 33 9.61 -25.01 -6.55
CA SER A 33 9.90 -23.66 -7.03
C SER A 33 9.45 -22.61 -6.00
N LEU A 34 10.04 -21.40 -6.03
CA LEU A 34 9.59 -20.29 -5.17
C LEU A 34 8.07 -20.07 -5.26
N GLN A 35 7.50 -20.23 -6.46
CA GLN A 35 6.06 -20.13 -6.70
C GLN A 35 5.26 -21.17 -5.93
N GLU A 36 5.71 -22.42 -5.88
CA GLU A 36 5.06 -23.49 -5.13
C GLU A 36 5.22 -23.30 -3.62
N ARG A 37 6.39 -22.87 -3.15
CA ARG A 37 6.58 -22.50 -1.74
C ARG A 37 5.65 -21.36 -1.33
N THR A 38 5.54 -20.33 -2.16
CA THR A 38 4.57 -19.24 -1.93
C THR A 38 3.14 -19.78 -1.91
N ARG A 39 2.75 -20.63 -2.87
CA ARG A 39 1.41 -21.22 -2.90
C ARG A 39 1.13 -22.05 -1.65
N TRP A 40 2.07 -22.90 -1.23
CA TRP A 40 1.94 -23.71 -0.02
C TRP A 40 1.84 -22.84 1.23
N PHE A 41 2.71 -21.83 1.35
CA PHE A 41 2.69 -20.86 2.44
C PHE A 41 1.41 -20.01 2.46
N LEU A 42 0.74 -19.85 1.31
CA LEU A 42 -0.53 -19.13 1.19
C LEU A 42 -1.77 -20.02 1.29
N SER A 43 -1.64 -21.32 0.99
CA SER A 43 -2.74 -22.26 0.99
C SER A 43 -3.13 -22.58 2.43
N GLY A 44 -4.37 -22.26 2.80
CA GLY A 44 -4.90 -22.52 4.15
C GLY A 44 -4.86 -21.32 5.10
N HIS A 45 -4.32 -20.17 4.67
CA HIS A 45 -4.26 -18.99 5.54
C HIS A 45 -5.49 -18.10 5.32
N GLY A 46 -6.28 -17.91 6.37
CA GLY A 46 -7.37 -16.93 6.41
C GLY A 46 -6.86 -15.48 6.56
N PRO A 47 -7.77 -14.49 6.49
CA PRO A 47 -7.42 -13.07 6.63
C PRO A 47 -6.68 -12.76 7.94
N ASP A 48 -7.04 -13.40 9.05
CA ASP A 48 -6.44 -13.15 10.36
C ASP A 48 -4.94 -13.49 10.38
N ILE A 49 -4.58 -14.64 9.78
CA ILE A 49 -3.19 -15.07 9.66
C ILE A 49 -2.42 -14.14 8.72
N GLN A 50 -3.04 -13.71 7.62
CA GLN A 50 -2.44 -12.72 6.73
C GLN A 50 -2.16 -11.41 7.45
N PHE A 51 -3.15 -10.86 8.15
CA PHE A 51 -3.02 -9.58 8.83
C PHE A 51 -2.02 -9.65 9.98
N LYS A 52 -1.99 -10.75 10.75
CA LYS A 52 -0.96 -10.97 11.77
C LYS A 52 0.44 -10.96 11.18
N ARG A 53 0.61 -11.60 10.02
CA ARG A 53 1.88 -11.58 9.29
C ARG A 53 2.23 -10.20 8.76
N ASP A 54 1.29 -9.46 8.18
CA ASP A 54 1.55 -8.10 7.70
C ASP A 54 2.03 -7.21 8.86
N VAL A 55 1.35 -7.29 10.01
CA VAL A 55 1.74 -6.59 11.24
C VAL A 55 3.16 -6.98 11.67
N ALA A 56 3.48 -8.28 11.71
CA ALA A 56 4.82 -8.75 12.06
C ALA A 56 5.90 -8.22 11.10
N LEU A 57 5.63 -8.24 9.80
CA LEU A 57 6.56 -7.80 8.76
C LEU A 57 6.84 -6.29 8.86
N TRP A 58 5.80 -5.48 9.03
CA TRP A 58 5.93 -4.04 9.18
C TRP A 58 6.54 -3.64 10.52
N TYR A 59 6.19 -4.35 11.60
CA TYR A 59 6.83 -4.15 12.90
C TYR A 59 8.35 -4.36 12.79
N GLY A 60 8.79 -5.48 12.21
CA GLY A 60 10.20 -5.73 11.96
C GLY A 60 10.85 -4.70 11.03
N ALA A 61 10.13 -4.19 10.03
CA ALA A 61 10.63 -3.13 9.16
C ALA A 61 10.86 -1.80 9.88
N ILE A 62 10.18 -1.57 11.01
CA ILE A 62 10.33 -0.38 11.84
C ILE A 62 11.42 -0.59 12.89
N THR A 63 11.35 -1.68 13.67
CA THR A 63 12.25 -1.90 14.81
C THR A 63 13.63 -2.40 14.41
N ASP A 64 13.69 -3.18 13.33
CA ASP A 64 14.90 -3.84 12.85
C ASP A 64 15.21 -3.34 11.42
N CYS A 65 15.07 -2.03 11.19
CA CYS A 65 15.11 -1.40 9.86
C CYS A 65 16.50 -1.34 9.20
N GLY A 66 17.57 -1.59 9.96
CA GLY A 66 18.97 -1.47 9.53
C GLY A 66 19.52 -0.04 9.52
N GLU A 67 18.68 0.96 9.26
CA GLU A 67 19.02 2.39 9.31
C GLU A 67 17.95 3.14 10.13
N PRO A 68 18.27 3.76 11.28
CA PRO A 68 17.27 4.32 12.21
C PRO A 68 16.26 5.28 11.58
N TRP A 69 16.69 6.11 10.63
CA TRP A 69 15.81 7.07 9.95
C TRP A 69 14.67 6.39 9.19
N LYS A 70 14.86 5.15 8.69
CA LYS A 70 13.80 4.40 8.00
C LYS A 70 12.70 4.01 8.97
N GLY A 71 13.05 3.63 10.20
CA GLY A 71 12.09 3.35 11.27
C GLY A 71 11.25 4.58 11.58
N GLU A 72 11.88 5.72 11.79
CA GLU A 72 11.22 7.03 12.02
C GLU A 72 10.32 7.44 10.85
N PHE A 73 10.84 7.36 9.62
CA PHE A 73 10.09 7.64 8.40
C PHE A 73 8.83 6.76 8.29
N LEU A 74 8.96 5.45 8.54
CA LEU A 74 7.82 4.52 8.53
C LEU A 74 6.81 4.81 9.65
N LEU A 75 7.27 5.21 10.84
CA LEU A 75 6.39 5.65 11.91
C LEU A 75 5.58 6.90 11.53
N ARG A 76 6.20 7.87 10.83
CA ARG A 76 5.50 9.05 10.31
C ARG A 76 4.47 8.67 9.24
N VAL A 77 4.83 7.78 8.31
CA VAL A 77 3.88 7.21 7.33
C VAL A 77 2.68 6.57 8.03
N PHE A 78 2.90 5.66 8.97
CA PHE A 78 1.80 5.02 9.70
C PHE A 78 1.03 5.99 10.59
N GLY A 79 1.69 7.02 11.11
CA GLY A 79 1.04 8.12 11.81
C GLY A 79 0.03 8.85 10.92
N VAL A 80 0.41 9.18 9.68
CA VAL A 80 -0.51 9.79 8.70
C VAL A 80 -1.64 8.84 8.35
N LEU A 81 -1.35 7.56 8.08
CA LEU A 81 -2.38 6.58 7.74
C LEU A 81 -3.38 6.39 8.89
N TYR A 82 -2.88 6.38 10.13
CA TYR A 82 -3.71 6.19 11.31
C TYR A 82 -4.49 7.46 11.68
N TRP A 83 -3.85 8.61 11.89
CA TRP A 83 -4.54 9.83 12.37
C TRP A 83 -5.05 10.76 11.26
N GLY A 84 -4.70 10.51 10.00
CA GLY A 84 -5.08 11.36 8.86
C GLY A 84 -6.56 11.27 8.45
N GLY A 85 -7.33 10.35 9.03
CA GLY A 85 -8.73 10.14 8.65
C GLY A 85 -8.86 9.38 7.34
N LEU A 86 -8.15 8.26 7.22
CA LEU A 86 -8.15 7.40 6.05
C LEU A 86 -9.57 6.93 5.69
N MET A 87 -9.90 7.12 4.41
CA MET A 87 -11.13 6.69 3.78
C MET A 87 -10.84 5.56 2.77
N VAL A 88 -11.76 4.62 2.63
CA VAL A 88 -11.72 3.52 1.65
C VAL A 88 -12.96 3.56 0.78
N ASN A 89 -12.78 3.41 -0.53
CA ASN A 89 -13.85 3.36 -1.50
C ASN A 89 -14.35 1.91 -1.67
N ARG A 90 -15.61 1.65 -1.33
CA ARG A 90 -16.25 0.33 -1.45
C ARG A 90 -17.07 0.16 -2.73
N GLY A 91 -16.84 1.00 -3.73
CA GLY A 91 -17.52 0.92 -5.02
C GLY A 91 -18.43 2.10 -5.24
N THR A 92 -19.51 2.12 -4.48
CA THR A 92 -20.53 3.16 -4.54
C THR A 92 -20.35 4.20 -3.43
N GLU A 93 -19.66 3.84 -2.34
CA GLU A 93 -19.56 4.65 -1.15
C GLU A 93 -18.14 4.70 -0.61
N TRP A 94 -17.82 5.83 0.05
CA TRP A 94 -16.60 6.01 0.80
C TRP A 94 -16.88 5.81 2.28
N GLU A 95 -16.09 4.95 2.91
CA GLU A 95 -16.22 4.63 4.32
C GLU A 95 -14.94 4.97 5.06
N SER A 96 -15.04 5.27 6.36
CA SER A 96 -13.83 5.42 7.18
C SER A 96 -13.14 4.07 7.33
N PHE A 97 -11.82 4.03 7.18
CA PHE A 97 -11.08 2.79 7.30
C PHE A 97 -11.15 2.18 8.72
N CYS A 98 -11.39 3.00 9.75
CA CYS A 98 -11.49 2.51 11.13
C CYS A 98 -12.68 1.56 11.34
N THR A 99 -13.75 1.69 10.56
CA THR A 99 -14.93 0.81 10.66
C THR A 99 -14.64 -0.61 10.18
N GLN A 100 -13.59 -0.79 9.37
CA GLN A 100 -13.22 -2.07 8.78
C GLN A 100 -12.60 -3.03 9.81
N ARG A 101 -12.09 -2.51 10.94
CA ARG A 101 -11.40 -3.29 11.96
C ARG A 101 -10.26 -4.15 11.39
N ILE A 102 -9.58 -3.64 10.36
CA ILE A 102 -8.41 -4.22 9.71
C ILE A 102 -7.17 -3.44 10.19
N PRO A 103 -6.01 -4.08 10.45
CA PRO A 103 -4.79 -3.38 10.84
C PRO A 103 -4.36 -2.32 9.83
N ILE A 104 -3.90 -1.17 10.30
CA ILE A 104 -3.55 -0.04 9.42
C ILE A 104 -2.45 -0.40 8.41
N CYS A 105 -1.56 -1.33 8.73
CA CYS A 105 -0.49 -1.74 7.83
C CYS A 105 -0.98 -2.41 6.54
N SER A 106 -2.21 -2.96 6.53
CA SER A 106 -2.78 -3.55 5.31
C SER A 106 -3.05 -2.53 4.21
N THR A 107 -3.16 -1.24 4.56
CA THR A 107 -3.51 -0.13 3.65
C THR A 107 -2.44 0.16 2.62
N ILE A 108 -1.19 -0.13 2.91
CA ILE A 108 -0.10 -0.03 1.93
C ILE A 108 0.51 -1.39 1.61
N SER A 109 -0.04 -2.46 2.19
CA SER A 109 0.38 -3.82 1.87
C SER A 109 -0.22 -4.31 0.56
N HIS A 110 0.38 -5.35 -0.03
CA HIS A 110 -0.20 -6.04 -1.19
C HIS A 110 -0.54 -5.10 -2.35
N THR A 111 0.41 -4.25 -2.74
CA THR A 111 0.29 -3.26 -3.84
C THR A 111 -0.76 -2.18 -3.63
N ALA A 112 -1.34 -2.10 -2.44
CA ALA A 112 -2.28 -1.05 -2.13
C ALA A 112 -1.57 0.30 -2.11
N ARG A 113 -2.32 1.32 -2.51
CA ARG A 113 -1.86 2.71 -2.58
C ARG A 113 -2.86 3.59 -1.86
N VAL A 114 -2.33 4.59 -1.16
CA VAL A 114 -3.12 5.62 -0.48
C VAL A 114 -2.79 6.95 -1.12
N LEU A 115 -3.82 7.63 -1.62
CA LEU A 115 -3.71 8.99 -2.11
C LEU A 115 -3.94 9.96 -0.94
N ILE A 116 -2.99 10.86 -0.71
CA ILE A 116 -3.00 11.82 0.38
C ILE A 116 -3.01 13.21 -0.22
N GLN A 117 -4.12 13.93 -0.09
CA GLN A 117 -4.21 15.35 -0.38
C GLN A 117 -3.65 16.13 0.81
N LEU A 118 -2.68 17.01 0.55
CA LEU A 118 -2.05 17.82 1.58
C LEU A 118 -2.83 19.12 1.84
N PRO A 119 -2.55 19.84 2.94
CA PRO A 119 -3.15 21.13 3.20
C PRO A 119 -2.91 22.11 2.05
N GLU A 120 -3.87 22.99 1.76
CA GLU A 120 -3.66 24.03 0.73
C GLU A 120 -2.54 25.01 1.10
N SER A 121 -2.29 25.17 2.40
CA SER A 121 -1.21 25.98 2.95
C SER A 121 0.14 25.25 2.99
N ASP A 122 0.22 23.99 2.57
CA ASP A 122 1.47 23.22 2.61
C ASP A 122 2.47 23.79 1.60
N ASP A 123 3.48 24.47 2.11
CA ASP A 123 4.57 25.06 1.35
C ASP A 123 5.76 24.10 1.15
N GLY A 124 5.70 22.90 1.74
CA GLY A 124 6.77 21.91 1.74
C GLY A 124 6.95 21.28 3.12
N GLU A 125 6.40 21.92 4.16
CA GLU A 125 6.49 21.45 5.54
C GLU A 125 6.15 19.97 5.73
N PHE A 126 5.07 19.46 5.12
CA PHE A 126 4.73 18.04 5.24
C PHE A 126 5.83 17.13 4.69
N TRP A 127 6.44 17.51 3.57
CA TRP A 127 7.47 16.73 2.92
C TRP A 127 8.74 16.71 3.77
N ASP A 128 9.18 17.87 4.26
CA ASP A 128 10.34 17.97 5.15
C ASP A 128 10.11 17.22 6.46
N TRP A 129 8.91 17.35 7.04
CA TRP A 129 8.52 16.58 8.22
C TRP A 129 8.52 15.08 7.94
N LEU A 130 8.05 14.62 6.78
CA LEU A 130 7.97 13.20 6.48
C LEU A 130 9.37 12.57 6.41
N TRP A 131 10.32 13.24 5.76
CA TRP A 131 11.69 12.75 5.55
C TRP A 131 12.65 13.05 6.71
N GLY A 132 12.40 14.08 7.50
CA GLY A 132 13.35 14.55 8.50
C GLY A 132 14.61 15.09 7.82
N ASP A 133 15.78 14.68 8.31
CA ASP A 133 17.07 15.16 7.80
C ASP A 133 17.56 14.37 6.56
N GLU A 134 16.75 13.43 6.05
CA GLU A 134 17.14 12.54 4.95
C GLU A 134 16.76 13.08 3.58
N GLU A 135 17.66 12.90 2.61
CA GLU A 135 17.40 13.31 1.23
C GLU A 135 16.57 12.25 0.45
N PRO A 136 15.40 12.64 -0.11
CA PRO A 136 14.56 11.72 -0.87
C PRO A 136 15.25 11.20 -2.14
N ARG A 137 15.38 9.88 -2.27
CA ARG A 137 15.98 9.25 -3.46
C ARG A 137 14.97 9.13 -4.59
N ARG A 138 15.27 9.75 -5.75
CA ARG A 138 14.42 9.68 -6.94
C ARG A 138 14.42 8.28 -7.59
N ARG A 139 13.26 7.93 -8.16
CA ARG A 139 13.04 6.72 -8.96
C ARG A 139 12.73 7.12 -10.41
N MET A 140 13.35 6.43 -11.36
CA MET A 140 13.16 6.71 -12.81
C MET A 140 11.95 6.01 -13.42
N ALA A 141 11.50 4.90 -12.83
CA ALA A 141 10.38 4.11 -13.34
C ALA A 141 9.19 4.21 -12.41
N ALA A 142 8.04 4.61 -12.95
CA ALA A 142 6.78 4.59 -12.24
C ALA A 142 5.62 4.34 -13.22
N THR A 143 4.59 3.67 -12.72
CA THR A 143 3.39 3.31 -13.49
C THR A 143 2.16 4.10 -13.08
N HIS A 144 2.24 4.87 -12.00
CA HIS A 144 1.14 5.66 -11.42
C HIS A 144 1.59 7.10 -11.24
N GLY A 145 0.66 8.04 -11.25
CA GLY A 145 0.91 9.42 -10.84
C GLY A 145 -0.33 10.05 -10.25
N ILE A 146 -0.34 11.37 -10.16
CA ILE A 146 -1.42 12.11 -9.47
C ILE A 146 -1.99 13.15 -10.43
N GLY A 147 -3.31 13.21 -10.52
CA GLY A 147 -4.08 14.17 -11.30
C GLY A 147 -4.90 15.10 -10.40
N ARG A 148 -5.39 16.17 -11.00
CA ARG A 148 -6.42 17.02 -10.39
C ARG A 148 -7.77 16.58 -10.91
N LEU A 149 -8.74 16.49 -10.01
CA LEU A 149 -10.13 16.32 -10.42
C LEU A 149 -10.64 17.62 -11.04
N PRO A 150 -11.33 17.57 -12.20
CA PRO A 150 -11.96 18.75 -12.78
C PRO A 150 -13.00 19.39 -11.85
N GLN A 151 -13.66 18.56 -11.03
CA GLN A 151 -14.63 18.98 -10.02
C GLN A 151 -14.33 18.26 -8.70
N PRO A 152 -14.21 18.99 -7.58
CA PRO A 152 -14.04 18.38 -6.28
C PRO A 152 -15.18 17.42 -5.94
N VAL A 153 -14.83 16.26 -5.39
CA VAL A 153 -15.77 15.24 -4.92
C VAL A 153 -15.89 15.34 -3.41
N THR A 154 -17.11 15.46 -2.90
CA THR A 154 -17.36 15.40 -1.46
C THR A 154 -17.48 13.94 -1.03
N ILE A 155 -16.67 13.54 -0.04
CA ILE A 155 -16.66 12.20 0.55
C ILE A 155 -17.42 12.27 1.87
N GLY A 156 -18.67 11.79 1.85
CA GLY A 156 -19.59 11.90 3.00
C GLY A 156 -19.73 13.35 3.46
N ASN A 157 -19.64 13.57 4.77
CA ASN A 157 -19.55 14.92 5.37
C ASN A 157 -18.15 15.19 5.97
N VAL A 158 -17.15 14.41 5.57
CA VAL A 158 -15.86 14.32 6.30
C VAL A 158 -14.64 14.75 5.50
N ALA A 159 -14.73 14.74 4.17
CA ALA A 159 -13.61 15.12 3.32
C ALA A 159 -14.01 15.70 1.96
N THR A 160 -13.15 16.54 1.39
CA THR A 160 -13.24 17.03 0.01
C THR A 160 -12.03 16.54 -0.80
N LYS A 161 -12.28 15.69 -1.78
CA LYS A 161 -11.27 15.14 -2.68
C LYS A 161 -11.13 15.99 -3.93
N LYS A 162 -9.93 16.52 -4.17
CA LYS A 162 -9.58 17.38 -5.33
C LYS A 162 -8.53 16.76 -6.24
N VAL A 163 -7.97 15.63 -5.83
CA VAL A 163 -6.93 14.89 -6.54
C VAL A 163 -7.38 13.47 -6.83
N GLU A 164 -6.75 12.84 -7.81
CA GLU A 164 -7.00 11.44 -8.19
C GLU A 164 -5.70 10.71 -8.52
N GLU A 165 -5.71 9.39 -8.32
CA GLU A 165 -4.65 8.52 -8.83
C GLU A 165 -4.82 8.34 -10.35
N LEU A 166 -3.75 8.57 -11.11
CA LEU A 166 -3.73 8.36 -12.56
C LEU A 166 -2.83 7.18 -12.93
N LYS A 167 -3.29 6.35 -13.87
CA LYS A 167 -2.45 5.35 -14.51
C LYS A 167 -1.54 6.04 -15.54
N HIS A 168 -0.23 5.77 -15.48
CA HIS A 168 0.79 6.25 -16.42
C HIS A 168 1.09 7.75 -16.44
N ASN A 169 0.79 8.50 -15.39
CA ASN A 169 1.17 9.92 -15.33
C ASN A 169 2.64 10.10 -14.87
N ARG A 170 3.50 10.62 -15.75
CA ARG A 170 4.92 10.91 -15.50
C ARG A 170 5.19 12.35 -15.04
N ASN A 171 4.15 13.17 -14.88
CA ASN A 171 4.27 14.59 -14.53
C ASN A 171 4.39 14.83 -13.02
N VAL A 172 4.67 13.78 -12.25
CA VAL A 172 4.95 13.85 -10.82
C VAL A 172 6.31 13.23 -10.56
N LYS A 173 7.01 13.68 -9.52
CA LYS A 173 8.29 13.07 -9.15
C LYS A 173 8.03 11.82 -8.34
N HIS A 174 8.85 10.81 -8.61
CA HIS A 174 8.77 9.52 -7.95
C HIS A 174 10.00 9.33 -7.08
N PHE A 175 9.76 8.82 -5.90
CA PHE A 175 10.76 8.52 -4.89
C PHE A 175 10.53 7.09 -4.40
N GLY A 176 11.52 6.56 -3.72
CA GLY A 176 11.33 5.30 -3.02
C GLY A 176 12.17 5.19 -1.76
N VAL A 177 11.86 4.17 -0.97
CA VAL A 177 12.64 3.75 0.19
C VAL A 177 12.71 2.23 0.18
N ASN A 178 13.92 1.68 0.17
CA ASN A 178 14.10 0.24 0.39
C ASN A 178 13.84 -0.07 1.86
N ILE A 179 12.99 -1.06 2.11
CA ILE A 179 12.55 -1.44 3.45
C ILE A 179 12.83 -2.92 3.69
N ALA A 180 13.36 -3.21 4.87
CA ALA A 180 13.60 -4.57 5.33
C ALA A 180 12.32 -5.17 5.92
N LEU A 181 11.31 -5.47 5.09
CA LEU A 181 10.08 -6.09 5.58
C LEU A 181 10.39 -7.45 6.23
N GLY A 182 10.00 -7.59 7.51
CA GLY A 182 10.39 -8.72 8.36
C GLY A 182 11.68 -8.51 9.17
N GLY A 183 12.30 -7.33 9.07
CA GLY A 183 13.48 -6.91 9.80
C GLY A 183 14.81 -7.37 9.19
N CYS A 184 15.77 -6.46 9.15
CA CYS A 184 17.12 -6.64 8.62
C CYS A 184 17.87 -7.76 9.36
N GLY A 185 18.59 -8.59 8.60
CA GLY A 185 19.34 -9.74 9.12
C GLY A 185 18.49 -10.98 9.43
N ASN A 186 17.15 -10.87 9.43
CA ASN A 186 16.28 -12.05 9.52
C ASN A 186 16.20 -12.78 8.17
N ARG A 187 15.65 -13.99 8.16
CA ARG A 187 15.38 -14.71 6.91
C ARG A 187 13.96 -14.51 6.43
N ASN A 188 13.78 -14.26 5.15
CA ASN A 188 12.48 -14.27 4.52
C ASN A 188 11.83 -15.65 4.70
N ILE A 189 10.61 -15.68 5.24
CA ILE A 189 9.94 -16.94 5.59
C ILE A 189 9.61 -17.82 4.38
N ILE A 190 9.47 -17.22 3.19
CA ILE A 190 9.12 -17.93 1.96
C ILE A 190 10.37 -18.33 1.18
N SER A 191 11.29 -17.40 0.98
CA SER A 191 12.47 -17.63 0.14
C SER A 191 13.67 -18.19 0.90
N GLY A 192 13.71 -18.02 2.22
CA GLY A 192 14.84 -18.36 3.06
C GLY A 192 16.03 -17.39 2.94
N ARG A 193 15.96 -16.39 2.06
CA ARG A 193 17.05 -15.40 1.88
C ARG A 193 17.11 -14.45 3.06
N GLU A 194 18.32 -13.97 3.35
CA GLU A 194 18.51 -12.94 4.36
C GLU A 194 17.90 -11.62 3.90
N ILE A 195 17.16 -10.97 4.79
CA ILE A 195 16.50 -9.69 4.57
C ILE A 195 17.53 -8.59 4.74
N ASP A 196 17.81 -7.88 3.66
CA ASP A 196 18.64 -6.68 3.66
C ASP A 196 17.79 -5.42 3.47
N HIS A 197 18.33 -4.27 3.91
CA HIS A 197 17.67 -2.96 3.84
C HIS A 197 18.12 -2.09 2.64
N GLN A 198 19.02 -2.60 1.79
CA GLN A 198 19.71 -1.81 0.76
C GLN A 198 19.26 -2.13 -0.66
N SER A 199 18.89 -3.37 -0.95
CA SER A 199 18.62 -3.90 -2.28
C SER A 199 17.17 -3.68 -2.75
N GLY A 200 16.24 -3.50 -1.81
CA GLY A 200 14.81 -3.44 -2.07
C GLY A 200 14.18 -4.80 -2.42
N GLY A 201 14.96 -5.89 -2.37
CA GLY A 201 14.48 -7.25 -2.65
C GLY A 201 13.41 -7.74 -1.67
N HIS A 202 13.40 -7.20 -0.46
CA HIS A 202 12.47 -7.59 0.60
C HIS A 202 11.34 -6.59 0.80
N GLY A 203 11.38 -5.44 0.14
CA GLY A 203 10.33 -4.44 0.19
C GLY A 203 10.80 -3.10 -0.32
N HIS A 204 9.91 -2.41 -1.01
CA HIS A 204 10.16 -1.07 -1.52
C HIS A 204 8.91 -0.23 -1.34
N LEU A 205 9.04 0.86 -0.59
CA LEU A 205 8.00 1.87 -0.53
C LEU A 205 8.16 2.80 -1.72
N TYR A 206 7.08 3.00 -2.45
CA TYR A 206 6.98 3.91 -3.58
C TYR A 206 6.19 5.16 -3.17
N ILE A 207 6.69 6.32 -3.60
CA ILE A 207 6.10 7.62 -3.28
C ILE A 207 6.05 8.46 -4.56
N ALA A 208 4.86 8.91 -4.96
CA ALA A 208 4.70 9.98 -5.94
C ALA A 208 4.37 11.29 -5.21
N TYR A 209 5.01 12.39 -5.58
CA TYR A 209 4.81 13.69 -4.92
C TYR A 209 4.65 14.82 -5.94
N THR A 210 3.70 15.71 -5.68
CA THR A 210 3.41 16.86 -6.55
C THR A 210 3.97 18.18 -6.05
N GLY A 211 4.54 18.27 -4.85
CA GLY A 211 4.92 19.57 -4.26
C GLY A 211 6.06 20.28 -4.97
N ASP A 212 6.82 19.55 -5.78
CA ASP A 212 7.83 20.08 -6.69
C ASP A 212 7.25 20.70 -7.98
N THR A 213 5.93 20.66 -8.14
CA THR A 213 5.19 21.27 -9.25
C THR A 213 4.42 22.47 -8.69
N PRO A 214 4.95 23.72 -8.79
CA PRO A 214 4.36 24.89 -8.12
C PRO A 214 2.89 25.13 -8.49
N GLN A 215 2.51 24.76 -9.70
CA GLN A 215 1.14 24.90 -10.20
C GLN A 215 0.24 23.74 -9.78
N PHE A 216 0.64 22.84 -8.87
CA PHE A 216 -0.18 21.73 -8.39
C PHE A 216 -0.65 21.99 -6.94
N SER A 217 -1.88 22.49 -6.80
CA SER A 217 -2.57 22.80 -5.55
C SER A 217 -3.98 22.20 -5.58
N PRO A 218 -4.43 21.53 -4.50
CA PRO A 218 -3.61 21.17 -3.34
C PRO A 218 -2.48 20.21 -3.74
N LYS A 219 -1.36 20.26 -3.03
CA LYS A 219 -0.28 19.27 -3.20
C LYS A 219 -0.79 17.90 -2.79
N ALA A 220 -0.18 16.84 -3.29
CA ALA A 220 -0.57 15.48 -2.98
C ALA A 220 0.59 14.51 -3.01
N LEU A 221 0.39 13.42 -2.28
CA LEU A 221 1.27 12.27 -2.18
C LEU A 221 0.50 11.00 -2.58
N LEU A 222 1.12 10.09 -3.31
CA LEU A 222 0.63 8.73 -3.50
C LEU A 222 1.65 7.79 -2.92
N ILE A 223 1.28 7.04 -1.89
CA ILE A 223 2.17 6.11 -1.20
C ILE A 223 1.67 4.68 -1.35
N GLY A 224 2.57 3.74 -1.57
CA GLY A 224 2.25 2.31 -1.55
C GLY A 224 3.51 1.47 -1.41
N ALA A 225 3.37 0.22 -0.99
CA ALA A 225 4.50 -0.70 -0.94
C ALA A 225 4.38 -1.77 -2.03
N GLU A 226 5.47 -1.95 -2.75
CA GLU A 226 5.62 -2.94 -3.80
C GLU A 226 6.68 -3.97 -3.38
N GLN A 227 6.52 -5.20 -3.84
CA GLN A 227 7.66 -6.11 -3.86
C GLN A 227 8.60 -5.71 -4.98
N SER A 228 9.85 -5.48 -4.61
CA SER A 228 10.97 -5.34 -5.52
C SER A 228 10.82 -4.23 -6.57
N ALA A 229 11.46 -3.11 -6.31
CA ALA A 229 11.96 -2.27 -7.37
C ALA A 229 13.45 -2.06 -7.12
N PRO A 230 14.32 -2.47 -8.04
CA PRO A 230 15.73 -2.17 -7.94
C PRO A 230 15.82 -0.68 -8.23
N PHE A 231 16.33 0.09 -7.27
CA PHE A 231 16.90 1.40 -7.61
C PHE A 231 17.90 1.29 -8.79
N ASP A 232 18.37 0.05 -9.09
CA ASP A 232 19.39 -0.30 -10.08
C ASP A 232 18.91 -1.01 -11.38
N ARG A 233 17.60 -1.15 -11.72
CA ARG A 233 17.23 -1.56 -13.12
C ARG A 233 17.33 -0.41 -14.13
N SER A 234 18.19 0.57 -13.85
CA SER A 234 18.67 1.54 -14.84
C SER A 234 19.50 0.92 -15.98
N GLY A 235 19.76 -0.40 -15.97
CA GLY A 235 20.70 -1.03 -16.90
C GLY A 235 20.20 -1.52 -18.27
N ARG A 236 18.97 -2.02 -18.45
CA ARG A 236 18.57 -2.60 -19.77
C ARG A 236 17.07 -2.46 -20.04
N LYS A 237 16.74 -1.63 -21.04
CA LYS A 237 15.43 -1.64 -21.73
C LYS A 237 15.18 -3.05 -22.27
N GLN A 238 14.47 -3.87 -21.51
CA GLN A 238 14.00 -5.19 -21.91
C GLN A 238 12.73 -5.03 -22.76
N GLY A 239 12.84 -4.28 -23.86
CA GLY A 239 11.70 -3.98 -24.75
C GLY A 239 12.08 -3.64 -26.19
N GLY A 240 13.37 -3.57 -26.53
CA GLY A 240 13.82 -3.49 -27.91
C GLY A 240 14.03 -4.87 -28.51
N ILE A 241 13.83 -5.01 -29.83
CA ILE A 241 14.01 -6.22 -30.65
C ILE A 241 15.31 -6.99 -30.33
N GLY A 242 16.37 -6.30 -29.88
CA GLY A 242 17.62 -6.93 -29.44
C GLY A 242 17.53 -7.81 -28.18
N GLY A 243 16.58 -7.56 -27.27
CA GLY A 243 16.38 -8.38 -26.06
C GLY A 243 15.76 -9.75 -26.36
N ALA A 244 14.89 -9.81 -27.38
CA ALA A 244 14.35 -11.07 -27.89
C ALA A 244 15.42 -11.88 -28.62
N LEU A 245 16.27 -11.22 -29.42
CA LEU A 245 17.35 -11.87 -30.18
C LEU A 245 18.45 -12.45 -29.26
N LEU A 246 18.82 -11.74 -28.19
CA LEU A 246 19.79 -12.26 -27.20
C LEU A 246 19.24 -13.50 -26.47
N ASN A 247 17.97 -13.49 -26.06
CA ASN A 247 17.35 -14.65 -25.43
C ASN A 247 17.24 -15.85 -26.40
N LEU A 248 17.03 -15.61 -27.69
CA LEU A 248 17.01 -16.65 -28.72
C LEU A 248 18.41 -17.23 -28.98
N LEU A 249 19.45 -16.39 -29.00
CA LEU A 249 20.84 -16.79 -29.18
C LEU A 249 21.39 -17.57 -27.98
N HIS A 250 20.99 -17.22 -26.75
CA HIS A 250 21.35 -17.96 -25.55
C HIS A 250 20.71 -19.35 -25.47
N ARG A 251 19.51 -19.54 -26.07
CA ARG A 251 18.86 -20.86 -26.15
C ARG A 251 19.58 -21.86 -27.05
N LYS A 252 20.31 -21.39 -28.08
CA LYS A 252 20.93 -22.26 -29.09
C LYS A 252 22.36 -22.74 -28.77
N ARG A 253 23.03 -22.19 -27.75
CA ARG A 253 24.47 -22.45 -27.51
C ARG A 253 24.81 -23.34 -26.32
N GLY A 254 23.85 -23.99 -25.66
CA GLY A 254 24.14 -24.97 -24.60
C GLY A 254 24.96 -24.43 -23.41
N LEU A 255 25.10 -23.11 -23.29
CA LEU A 255 25.80 -22.45 -22.19
C LEU A 255 24.96 -22.58 -20.93
N ARG A 256 25.34 -23.54 -20.09
CA ARG A 256 24.85 -23.68 -18.71
C ARG A 256 24.98 -22.34 -17.98
N GLN A 257 23.83 -21.74 -17.67
CA GLN A 257 23.56 -20.92 -16.49
C GLN A 257 24.74 -20.09 -15.94
N LEU A 258 25.18 -19.09 -16.71
CA LEU A 258 25.81 -17.91 -16.11
C LEU A 258 24.70 -17.05 -15.51
N ILE A 259 24.37 -17.35 -14.26
CA ILE A 259 23.77 -16.49 -13.22
C ILE A 259 22.95 -15.30 -13.74
N PHE A 260 21.88 -15.57 -14.49
CA PHE A 260 20.69 -14.74 -14.42
C PHE A 260 19.77 -15.43 -13.44
N GLY A 261 20.16 -15.36 -12.16
CA GLY A 261 19.27 -15.72 -11.07
C GLY A 261 17.96 -14.98 -11.32
N VAL A 262 16.88 -15.73 -11.47
CA VAL A 262 15.54 -15.19 -11.28
C VAL A 262 15.61 -14.55 -9.90
N SER A 263 15.63 -13.21 -9.85
CA SER A 263 15.64 -12.50 -8.58
C SER A 263 14.47 -13.05 -7.77
N ASP A 264 14.66 -13.25 -6.48
CA ASP A 264 13.68 -13.70 -5.48
C ASP A 264 12.42 -12.80 -5.33
N ASN A 265 12.26 -11.93 -6.30
CA ASN A 265 11.31 -10.86 -6.45
C ASN A 265 9.97 -11.32 -7.06
N TYR A 266 9.83 -12.60 -7.42
CA TYR A 266 8.63 -13.09 -8.10
C TYR A 266 8.13 -14.41 -7.52
N GLY A 267 7.46 -14.28 -6.38
CA GLY A 267 6.46 -15.25 -5.89
C GLY A 267 5.06 -15.02 -6.45
N GLY A 268 4.91 -14.28 -7.55
CA GLY A 268 3.63 -13.92 -8.18
C GLY A 268 3.39 -12.42 -8.16
N LYS A 269 3.21 -11.83 -9.35
CA LYS A 269 2.88 -10.42 -9.65
C LYS A 269 2.59 -9.55 -8.41
N HIS A 270 3.57 -8.73 -8.04
CA HIS A 270 3.49 -7.55 -7.17
C HIS A 270 3.13 -7.72 -5.67
N SER A 271 2.74 -8.90 -5.16
CA SER A 271 2.20 -9.01 -3.78
C SER A 271 3.22 -9.17 -2.65
N ILE A 272 3.19 -8.34 -1.60
CA ILE A 272 4.16 -8.34 -0.48
C ILE A 272 4.34 -9.71 0.18
N LEU A 273 5.59 -10.20 0.18
CA LEU A 273 6.15 -11.38 0.86
C LEU A 273 5.22 -12.59 0.85
N GLY A 274 4.73 -12.92 -0.35
CA GLY A 274 3.75 -13.98 -0.58
C GLY A 274 2.51 -13.81 0.28
N GLY A 275 2.07 -12.57 0.47
CA GLY A 275 0.70 -12.21 0.78
C GLY A 275 -0.14 -12.30 -0.48
N HIS A 276 -1.40 -12.62 -0.34
CA HIS A 276 -2.29 -12.72 -1.51
C HIS A 276 -2.96 -11.37 -1.71
N SER A 277 -2.97 -10.87 -2.95
CA SER A 277 -3.51 -9.54 -3.25
C SER A 277 -5.01 -9.40 -2.90
N ARG A 278 -5.70 -10.52 -2.66
CA ARG A 278 -7.06 -10.60 -2.11
C ARG A 278 -7.23 -9.99 -0.71
N TYR A 279 -6.16 -9.83 0.05
CA TYR A 279 -6.17 -9.17 1.37
C TYR A 279 -5.66 -7.73 1.29
N SER A 280 -5.38 -7.24 0.09
CA SER A 280 -5.15 -5.83 -0.17
C SER A 280 -6.40 -5.05 0.21
N SER A 281 -6.25 -3.98 1.00
CA SER A 281 -7.35 -3.09 1.30
C SER A 281 -7.93 -2.40 0.05
N THR A 282 -7.16 -2.38 -1.07
CA THR A 282 -7.59 -1.94 -2.41
C THR A 282 -7.80 -3.10 -3.40
N GLY A 283 -7.87 -4.34 -2.93
CA GLY A 283 -8.22 -5.50 -3.77
C GLY A 283 -7.08 -6.02 -4.64
N GLY A 284 -5.99 -5.28 -4.84
CA GLY A 284 -4.85 -5.84 -5.54
C GLY A 284 -5.13 -6.22 -7.01
N ASP A 285 -4.11 -6.79 -7.67
CA ASP A 285 -4.19 -7.23 -9.07
C ASP A 285 -5.20 -8.38 -9.28
N ASP A 286 -5.61 -9.09 -8.22
CA ASP A 286 -6.60 -10.17 -8.31
C ASP A 286 -8.03 -9.65 -8.61
N PHE A 287 -8.33 -8.39 -8.31
CA PHE A 287 -9.66 -7.81 -8.54
C PHE A 287 -9.85 -7.28 -9.96
N ALA A 288 -8.76 -7.00 -10.68
CA ALA A 288 -8.80 -6.54 -12.08
C ALA A 288 -9.16 -7.67 -13.07
N TYR A 289 -9.13 -8.94 -12.63
CA TYR A 289 -9.41 -10.11 -13.47
C TYR A 289 -10.26 -11.14 -12.72
N THR A 290 -11.53 -10.83 -12.46
CA THR A 290 -12.49 -11.80 -11.91
C THR A 290 -12.71 -13.00 -12.84
N SER A 291 -12.46 -12.84 -14.14
CA SER A 291 -12.46 -13.90 -15.13
C SER A 291 -11.42 -13.64 -16.22
N LYS A 292 -10.58 -14.62 -16.54
CA LYS A 292 -9.80 -14.64 -17.78
C LYS A 292 -10.24 -15.84 -18.61
N VAL A 293 -10.21 -15.71 -19.92
CA VAL A 293 -10.24 -16.89 -20.80
C VAL A 293 -8.82 -17.44 -20.84
N ASP A 294 -8.63 -18.71 -20.49
CA ASP A 294 -7.32 -19.36 -20.61
C ASP A 294 -6.98 -19.68 -22.07
N ARG A 295 -5.88 -20.42 -22.30
CA ARG A 295 -5.43 -20.71 -23.67
C ARG A 295 -6.35 -21.71 -24.37
N GLU A 296 -7.14 -22.42 -23.59
CA GLU A 296 -8.05 -23.48 -23.98
C GLU A 296 -9.47 -22.94 -24.26
N GLY A 297 -9.69 -21.64 -24.05
CA GLY A 297 -10.98 -21.00 -24.27
C GLY A 297 -11.90 -21.03 -23.04
N GLU A 298 -11.43 -21.56 -21.92
CA GLU A 298 -12.22 -21.69 -20.70
C GLU A 298 -12.17 -20.42 -19.86
N VAL A 299 -13.34 -20.03 -19.34
CA VAL A 299 -13.44 -18.90 -18.42
C VAL A 299 -12.89 -19.32 -17.06
N VAL A 300 -11.59 -19.16 -16.87
CA VAL A 300 -10.94 -19.32 -15.58
C VAL A 300 -11.24 -18.10 -14.72
N ARG A 301 -12.22 -18.27 -13.83
CA ARG A 301 -12.41 -17.38 -12.69
C ARG A 301 -11.27 -17.65 -11.73
N ARG A 302 -10.43 -16.64 -11.49
CA ARG A 302 -9.22 -16.81 -10.66
C ARG A 302 -9.59 -17.18 -9.23
N ILE A 303 -10.82 -16.85 -8.80
CA ILE A 303 -11.33 -17.12 -7.47
C ILE A 303 -12.84 -17.40 -7.54
N ASP A 304 -13.23 -18.62 -7.93
CA ASP A 304 -14.62 -19.05 -7.69
C ASP A 304 -14.81 -19.32 -6.19
N GLY A 305 -15.81 -18.67 -5.57
CA GLY A 305 -16.24 -18.95 -4.19
C GLY A 305 -15.56 -18.17 -3.06
N ALA A 306 -14.58 -17.29 -3.30
CA ALA A 306 -14.13 -16.39 -2.22
C ALA A 306 -15.08 -15.19 -2.12
N ASN A 307 -16.09 -15.33 -1.27
CA ASN A 307 -16.83 -14.18 -0.75
C ASN A 307 -15.87 -13.32 0.09
N LEU A 308 -15.15 -12.41 -0.56
CA LEU A 308 -14.35 -11.37 0.11
C LEU A 308 -15.22 -10.18 0.56
N TYR A 309 -16.55 -10.36 0.65
CA TYR A 309 -17.47 -9.36 1.19
C TYR A 309 -16.93 -8.83 2.52
N GLY A 310 -16.49 -7.58 2.52
CA GLY A 310 -15.91 -6.89 3.69
C GLY A 310 -14.39 -6.64 3.65
N TYR A 311 -13.64 -7.25 2.72
CA TYR A 311 -12.18 -7.15 2.66
C TYR A 311 -11.68 -6.78 1.25
N GLY A 312 -11.83 -5.51 0.86
CA GLY A 312 -11.35 -4.98 -0.42
C GLY A 312 -12.36 -4.02 -1.08
N PRO A 313 -11.94 -3.14 -1.99
CA PRO A 313 -12.83 -2.24 -2.72
C PRO A 313 -13.60 -3.05 -3.75
N SER A 314 -14.60 -2.44 -4.38
CA SER A 314 -15.23 -3.06 -5.54
C SER A 314 -14.22 -3.22 -6.68
N THR A 315 -14.47 -4.19 -7.57
CA THR A 315 -13.62 -4.53 -8.72
C THR A 315 -13.33 -3.36 -9.67
N GLY A 316 -14.08 -2.27 -9.60
CA GLY A 316 -13.86 -1.05 -10.39
C GLY A 316 -12.82 -0.07 -9.82
N ASN A 317 -12.44 -0.19 -8.54
CA ASN A 317 -11.75 0.87 -7.80
C ASN A 317 -10.35 0.48 -7.31
N TYR A 318 -9.65 -0.36 -8.09
CA TYR A 318 -8.26 -0.71 -7.78
C TYR A 318 -7.33 0.52 -7.75
N TYR A 319 -7.59 1.48 -8.65
CA TYR A 319 -6.98 2.81 -8.61
C TYR A 319 -7.86 3.71 -7.75
N ASP A 320 -7.23 4.62 -7.01
CA ASP A 320 -7.96 5.66 -6.26
C ASP A 320 -8.89 5.08 -5.16
N GLY A 321 -8.57 3.88 -4.67
CA GLY A 321 -9.39 3.13 -3.72
C GLY A 321 -9.26 3.55 -2.26
N MET A 322 -8.23 4.34 -1.92
CA MET A 322 -8.02 4.87 -0.56
C MET A 322 -7.52 6.30 -0.59
N PHE A 323 -8.06 7.11 0.31
CA PHE A 323 -7.88 8.56 0.29
C PHE A 323 -7.76 9.14 1.69
N ILE A 324 -6.87 10.13 1.84
CA ILE A 324 -6.76 11.00 3.01
C ILE A 324 -6.86 12.45 2.52
N GLU A 325 -7.77 13.22 3.10
CA GLU A 325 -7.65 14.69 3.11
C GLU A 325 -6.91 15.10 4.37
N LEU A 326 -5.64 15.44 4.24
CA LEU A 326 -4.82 15.91 5.34
C LEU A 326 -4.99 17.42 5.46
N THR A 327 -5.89 17.86 6.35
CA THR A 327 -6.03 19.29 6.68
C THR A 327 -4.87 19.75 7.58
N THR A 328 -4.64 21.06 7.66
CA THR A 328 -3.65 21.65 8.58
C THR A 328 -3.87 21.15 10.01
N GLU A 329 -5.12 21.12 10.48
CA GLU A 329 -5.46 20.63 11.82
C GLU A 329 -5.09 19.15 12.02
N ARG A 330 -5.37 18.28 11.02
CA ARG A 330 -5.02 16.86 11.09
C ARG A 330 -3.50 16.68 11.09
N PHE A 331 -2.78 17.46 10.30
CA PHE A 331 -1.32 17.42 10.26
C PHE A 331 -0.70 17.88 11.60
N GLU A 332 -1.16 19.00 12.16
CA GLU A 332 -0.74 19.47 13.48
C GLU A 332 -1.03 18.44 14.58
N ARG A 333 -2.18 17.77 14.51
CA ARG A 333 -2.52 16.69 15.44
C ARG A 333 -1.51 15.55 15.35
N ILE A 334 -1.14 15.12 14.14
CA ILE A 334 -0.14 14.06 13.94
C ILE A 334 1.20 14.46 14.55
N LYS A 335 1.69 15.68 14.30
CA LYS A 335 2.91 16.22 14.91
C LYS A 335 2.84 16.21 16.43
N LYS A 336 1.71 16.62 17.02
CA LYS A 336 1.47 16.54 18.48
C LYS A 336 1.51 15.10 19.00
N MET A 337 0.92 14.14 18.27
CA MET A 337 0.98 12.72 18.64
C MET A 337 2.43 12.21 18.61
N GLN A 338 3.23 12.63 17.64
CA GLN A 338 4.66 12.32 17.59
C GLN A 338 5.43 12.92 18.76
N ALA A 339 5.27 14.22 19.02
CA ALA A 339 5.93 14.89 20.14
C ALA A 339 5.56 14.27 21.50
N ALA A 340 4.34 13.73 21.62
CA ALA A 340 3.88 13.01 22.81
C ALA A 340 4.33 11.53 22.88
N GLY A 341 5.22 11.08 21.97
CA GLY A 341 5.71 9.70 21.92
C GLY A 341 4.63 8.67 21.56
N ARG A 342 3.55 9.10 20.88
CA ARG A 342 2.44 8.22 20.48
C ARG A 342 2.66 7.57 19.11
N LEU A 343 3.61 8.07 18.31
CA LEU A 343 4.09 7.32 17.14
C LEU A 343 4.94 6.15 17.64
N SER A 344 4.38 4.94 17.59
CA SER A 344 5.07 3.73 18.04
C SER A 344 4.90 2.58 17.03
N PRO A 345 5.80 1.59 17.04
CA PRO A 345 5.67 0.42 16.17
C PRO A 345 4.32 -0.30 16.33
N ASP A 346 3.73 -0.29 17.52
CA ASP A 346 2.43 -0.89 17.82
C ASP A 346 1.27 -0.32 16.98
N LEU A 347 1.43 0.85 16.37
CA LEU A 347 0.43 1.41 15.45
C LEU A 347 0.11 0.46 14.31
N VAL A 348 1.08 -0.31 13.82
CA VAL A 348 0.91 -1.21 12.67
C VAL A 348 -0.19 -2.25 12.90
N GLY A 349 -0.35 -2.71 14.14
CA GLY A 349 -1.33 -3.73 14.55
C GLY A 349 -2.68 -3.18 15.03
N LYS A 350 -2.81 -1.86 15.13
CA LYS A 350 -4.09 -1.26 15.52
C LYS A 350 -5.05 -1.24 14.33
N PRO A 351 -6.34 -1.59 14.55
CA PRO A 351 -7.37 -1.28 13.56
C PRO A 351 -7.40 0.24 13.35
N GLY A 352 -7.79 0.69 12.15
CA GLY A 352 -7.65 2.08 11.67
C GLY A 352 -7.98 3.23 12.64
N GLY A 353 -7.66 4.44 12.19
CA GLY A 353 -7.59 5.69 12.96
C GLY A 353 -8.65 5.99 14.02
N PRO A 354 -8.39 6.96 14.93
CA PRO A 354 -9.44 7.43 15.81
C PRO A 354 -10.61 7.90 14.95
N ILE A 355 -11.82 7.59 15.42
CA ILE A 355 -13.07 8.05 14.80
C ILE A 355 -12.89 9.53 14.48
N ILE A 356 -13.00 9.88 13.19
CA ILE A 356 -13.03 11.27 12.76
C ILE A 356 -14.19 11.87 13.58
N PRO A 357 -13.94 12.81 14.50
CA PRO A 357 -15.05 13.49 15.15
C PRO A 357 -15.95 13.96 14.02
N SER A 358 -17.24 13.63 14.05
CA SER A 358 -18.21 14.29 13.19
C SER A 358 -17.87 15.77 13.24
N ILE A 359 -17.86 16.45 12.09
CA ILE A 359 -17.69 17.90 12.05
C ILE A 359 -18.99 18.50 12.62
N GLU A 360 -19.27 18.27 13.91
CA GLU A 360 -20.41 18.77 14.68
C GLU A 360 -20.25 20.26 15.00
N GLY A 361 -19.14 20.88 14.57
CA GLY A 361 -18.90 22.31 14.65
C GLY A 361 -19.42 23.13 13.46
N ARG A 362 -19.96 22.51 12.40
CA ARG A 362 -20.73 23.30 11.41
C ARG A 362 -22.14 23.44 11.97
N THR A 363 -22.44 24.64 12.48
CA THR A 363 -23.81 25.11 12.74
C THR A 363 -24.71 24.50 11.67
N PRO A 364 -25.79 23.79 12.02
CA PRO A 364 -26.71 23.25 11.02
C PRO A 364 -26.99 24.38 10.05
N ARG A 365 -26.82 24.13 8.73
CA ARG A 365 -27.29 25.09 7.72
C ARG A 365 -28.66 25.49 8.20
N ARG A 366 -28.85 26.77 8.56
CA ARG A 366 -30.16 27.30 8.90
C ARG A 366 -31.08 26.72 7.84
N GLU A 367 -31.99 25.85 8.26
CA GLU A 367 -33.05 25.41 7.39
C GLU A 367 -33.62 26.71 6.84
N ILE A 368 -33.42 26.95 5.55
CA ILE A 368 -34.13 28.02 4.88
C ILE A 368 -35.58 27.57 5.07
N PRO A 369 -36.40 28.29 5.86
CA PRO A 369 -37.77 27.86 6.07
C PRO A 369 -38.37 27.76 4.68
N VAL A 370 -38.74 26.54 4.29
CA VAL A 370 -39.55 26.34 3.10
C VAL A 370 -40.91 26.92 3.49
N VAL A 371 -41.09 28.21 3.20
CA VAL A 371 -42.41 28.83 3.22
C VAL A 371 -43.17 28.21 2.07
N VAL A 372 -43.87 27.11 2.36
CA VAL A 372 -44.88 26.56 1.46
C VAL A 372 -46.06 27.52 1.53
N ASP A 373 -46.18 28.40 0.54
CA ASP A 373 -47.42 29.12 0.29
C ASP A 373 -48.47 28.10 -0.20
N LEU A 374 -49.34 27.69 0.71
CA LEU A 374 -50.43 26.75 0.44
C LEU A 374 -51.57 27.34 -0.41
N ARG A 375 -51.44 28.56 -0.97
CA ARG A 375 -52.55 29.23 -1.67
C ARG A 375 -52.55 29.14 -3.19
N ASN A 376 -51.54 28.58 -3.86
CA ASN A 376 -51.60 28.46 -5.32
C ASN A 376 -51.14 27.09 -5.83
N ARG A 377 -52.11 26.19 -5.98
CA ARG A 377 -52.00 25.01 -6.84
C ARG A 377 -52.02 25.45 -8.31
N ARG A 378 -50.85 25.70 -8.91
CA ARG A 378 -50.66 25.51 -10.35
C ARG A 378 -49.30 24.90 -10.64
N VAL A 379 -49.33 23.66 -11.09
CA VAL A 379 -48.24 23.03 -11.83
C VAL A 379 -48.26 23.65 -13.23
N ILE A 380 -47.15 24.25 -13.64
CA ILE A 380 -46.86 24.49 -15.06
C ILE A 380 -45.52 23.80 -15.34
N ARG A 381 -45.49 23.03 -16.43
CA ARG A 381 -44.34 22.25 -16.89
C ARG A 381 -43.16 23.12 -17.27
#